data_AF-A0A1N7FK11-F1
#
_entry.id   AF-A0A1N7FK11-F1
#
_cell.length_a   1.000
_cell.length_b   1.000
_cell.length_c   1.000
_cell.angle_alpha   90.00
_cell.angle_beta   90.00
_cell.angle_gamma   90.00
#
_symmetry.space_group_name_H-M   'P 1'
#
loop_
_entity.id
_entity.type
_entity.pdbx_description
1 polymer ?
#
loop_
_entity_poly.entity_id
_entity_poly.type
_entity_poly.pdbx_seq_one_letter_code
_entity_poly.pdbx_strand_id
1 'polypeptide(L)'
;MYLKGVAGVGATIAASMGVSASDGDYEEVVVDAYDSVTYTVGSGETLENLLIDISAPHAKFYIRANGRDWTVRNIGIKGTWDDDTKEEPFIVNVSSGGTGHVENFYWADGTAPFDKQRTYGGAATGCYIANAHSGTLVMENLNLQGFSDNGVYGSSPGDLPSHPSGGGGNGQVIIRNSYAANCAPAGFRLGSDGSRLENCVVTNCTRNYWGFYRDTEIVDCDLSDTSQHGDIVVSDSHWDDNATVTVENTYFERTGKHGSKGRVVGSSADRTPRTRPDQVEGVPLTPEEAALGSSSAEPSLPSNGDDGTRDEDDDSDEDEIGADDRHLLAFVTDTNARNARYEFTAEGPVDFASAPYDSPSGGNIEGGPGNDSIDEANGAVHVNGLTGGGFGDAFTVEGPITEINIKQPDVMWAELNGEQMTPEEIVTETAGDAEDDSGSEDENDDESDHPPNAIVIDATETRDTADYSFEVSGSVEKATHHAATIDDGDSVEGTAVKGAVDDSKDAYWFSGDITDFWLNGNAFVDVEYGAE
;
A
#
# COMPACT_ATOMS: atom_id res chain seq x y z
N MET A 1 -14.67 -24.34 15.74
CA MET A 1 -15.77 -24.76 14.84
C MET A 1 -15.87 -23.63 13.82
N TYR A 2 -15.45 -23.86 12.57
CA TYR A 2 -15.23 -22.78 11.58
C TYR A 2 -16.50 -22.49 10.76
N LEU A 3 -16.81 -21.20 10.55
CA LEU A 3 -17.99 -20.67 9.85
C LEU A 3 -17.57 -20.08 8.50
N LYS A 4 -18.31 -20.37 7.42
CA LYS A 4 -18.27 -19.65 6.13
C LYS A 4 -19.69 -19.20 5.74
N GLY A 5 -19.80 -18.04 5.09
CA GLY A 5 -21.06 -17.35 4.79
C GLY A 5 -21.33 -17.29 3.29
N VAL A 6 -22.34 -18.02 2.81
CA VAL A 6 -22.77 -17.92 1.41
C VAL A 6 -23.59 -16.65 1.21
N ALA A 7 -23.01 -15.65 0.53
CA ALA A 7 -23.72 -14.46 0.10
C ALA A 7 -24.66 -14.78 -1.09
N GLY A 8 -25.93 -14.41 -0.95
CA GLY A 8 -26.95 -14.60 -1.98
C GLY A 8 -28.35 -14.20 -1.52
N VAL A 9 -28.65 -12.90 -1.70
CA VAL A 9 -29.98 -12.25 -1.72
C VAL A 9 -30.74 -12.22 -0.39
N GLY A 10 -30.62 -11.11 0.35
CA GLY A 10 -31.63 -10.61 1.28
C GLY A 10 -32.06 -11.53 2.45
N ALA A 11 -31.20 -12.41 2.93
CA ALA A 11 -31.50 -13.33 4.03
C ALA A 11 -30.59 -13.08 5.24
N THR A 12 -31.17 -12.96 6.44
CA THR A 12 -30.45 -13.08 7.71
C THR A 12 -29.96 -14.54 7.84
N ILE A 13 -28.74 -14.83 7.38
CA ILE A 13 -28.17 -16.19 7.46
C ILE A 13 -27.56 -16.37 8.85
N ALA A 14 -28.26 -17.11 9.72
CA ALA A 14 -27.63 -17.75 10.87
C ALA A 14 -26.89 -19.00 10.37
N ALA A 15 -25.61 -18.86 10.01
CA ALA A 15 -24.81 -19.93 9.45
C ALA A 15 -24.45 -20.98 10.52
N SER A 16 -24.71 -22.25 10.22
CA SER A 16 -24.19 -23.39 10.98
C SER A 16 -23.44 -24.35 10.04
N MET A 17 -22.14 -24.52 10.35
CA MET A 17 -21.24 -25.68 10.14
C MET A 17 -20.70 -26.09 8.75
N GLY A 18 -19.35 -25.93 8.58
CA GLY A 18 -18.39 -26.75 7.79
C GLY A 18 -18.21 -26.31 6.33
N VAL A 19 -17.03 -26.02 5.77
CA VAL A 19 -15.70 -26.72 5.72
C VAL A 19 -14.57 -25.67 5.57
N SER A 20 -13.34 -25.96 5.99
CA SER A 20 -12.20 -25.02 6.02
C SER A 20 -11.74 -24.55 4.62
N ALA A 21 -11.24 -23.32 4.55
CA ALA A 21 -10.22 -22.96 3.55
C ALA A 21 -8.96 -23.80 3.82
N SER A 22 -8.16 -24.08 2.79
CA SER A 22 -6.83 -24.65 3.00
C SER A 22 -5.92 -23.65 3.72
N ASP A 23 -4.85 -24.15 4.33
CA ASP A 23 -3.76 -23.33 4.84
C ASP A 23 -3.27 -22.40 3.72
N GLY A 24 -3.25 -21.08 3.96
CA GLY A 24 -2.90 -20.07 2.96
C GLY A 24 -4.00 -19.62 2.00
N ASP A 25 -5.29 -19.83 2.33
CA ASP A 25 -6.43 -19.37 1.51
C ASP A 25 -7.51 -18.67 2.37
N TYR A 26 -8.25 -17.74 1.77
CA TYR A 26 -9.32 -16.95 2.41
C TYR A 26 -10.66 -17.06 1.68
N GLU A 27 -11.75 -16.66 2.32
CA GLU A 27 -13.04 -16.47 1.66
C GLU A 27 -13.23 -15.01 1.29
N GLU A 28 -13.45 -14.73 0.01
CA GLU A 28 -13.93 -13.43 -0.43
C GLU A 28 -15.46 -13.35 -0.29
N VAL A 29 -15.94 -12.30 0.39
CA VAL A 29 -17.34 -12.01 0.62
C VAL A 29 -17.66 -10.64 0.04
N VAL A 30 -18.10 -10.64 -1.21
CA VAL A 30 -18.55 -9.42 -1.90
C VAL A 30 -19.96 -9.06 -1.44
N VAL A 31 -20.11 -7.86 -0.89
CA VAL A 31 -21.39 -7.32 -0.40
C VAL A 31 -21.99 -6.41 -1.46
N ASP A 32 -23.19 -6.73 -1.92
CA ASP A 32 -23.90 -5.95 -2.92
C ASP A 32 -24.28 -4.54 -2.42
N ALA A 33 -24.53 -3.64 -3.36
CA ALA A 33 -24.97 -2.28 -3.04
C ALA A 33 -26.24 -2.28 -2.19
N TYR A 34 -26.25 -1.47 -1.13
CA TYR A 34 -27.31 -1.37 -0.11
C TYR A 34 -27.57 -2.64 0.73
N ASP A 35 -26.76 -3.69 0.56
CA ASP A 35 -26.86 -4.91 1.35
C ASP A 35 -25.87 -4.92 2.52
N SER A 36 -26.02 -5.92 3.39
CA SER A 36 -25.08 -6.10 4.50
C SER A 36 -24.84 -7.56 4.84
N VAL A 37 -23.64 -7.84 5.34
CA VAL A 37 -23.27 -9.14 5.93
C VAL A 37 -23.10 -9.01 7.44
N THR A 38 -23.45 -10.05 8.21
CA THR A 38 -23.31 -10.05 9.68
C THR A 38 -22.74 -11.36 10.19
N TYR A 39 -21.69 -11.26 11.01
CA TYR A 39 -21.06 -12.36 11.73
C TYR A 39 -21.25 -12.18 13.24
N THR A 40 -21.64 -13.25 13.92
CA THR A 40 -21.70 -13.31 15.39
C THR A 40 -20.75 -14.39 15.88
N VAL A 41 -19.92 -14.05 16.87
CA VAL A 41 -18.93 -14.94 17.46
C VAL A 41 -19.24 -15.07 18.95
N GLY A 42 -19.63 -16.27 19.35
CA GLY A 42 -19.92 -16.67 20.72
C GLY A 42 -18.69 -17.18 21.46
N SER A 43 -18.93 -17.75 22.65
CA SER A 43 -17.83 -18.27 23.48
C SER A 43 -17.17 -19.50 22.85
N GLY A 44 -15.84 -19.55 22.80
CA GLY A 44 -15.08 -20.65 22.20
C GLY A 44 -15.11 -20.70 20.66
N GLU A 45 -15.70 -19.69 20.02
CA GLU A 45 -15.84 -19.62 18.57
C GLU A 45 -14.74 -18.78 17.92
N THR A 46 -14.47 -19.07 16.64
CA THR A 46 -13.48 -18.38 15.83
C THR A 46 -14.13 -17.94 14.52
N LEU A 47 -13.99 -16.66 14.17
CA LEU A 47 -14.21 -16.12 12.83
C LEU A 47 -12.84 -15.90 12.20
N GLU A 48 -12.59 -16.44 11.00
CA GLU A 48 -11.28 -16.33 10.38
C GLU A 48 -11.25 -16.34 8.85
N ASN A 49 -10.15 -15.79 8.32
CA ASN A 49 -9.71 -15.86 6.92
C ASN A 49 -10.76 -15.33 5.95
N LEU A 50 -11.19 -14.07 6.16
CA LEU A 50 -12.20 -13.41 5.34
C LEU A 50 -11.64 -12.13 4.71
N LEU A 51 -11.84 -11.99 3.41
CA LEU A 51 -11.80 -10.71 2.70
C LEU A 51 -13.24 -10.25 2.50
N ILE A 52 -13.68 -9.23 3.22
CA ILE A 52 -15.04 -8.67 3.11
C ILE A 52 -14.95 -7.43 2.21
N ASP A 53 -15.50 -7.52 1.01
CA ASP A 53 -15.52 -6.42 0.04
C ASP A 53 -16.85 -5.65 0.15
N ILE A 54 -16.75 -4.41 0.65
CA ILE A 54 -17.83 -3.42 0.76
C ILE A 54 -17.66 -2.26 -0.25
N SER A 55 -16.94 -2.46 -1.35
CA SER A 55 -16.69 -1.43 -2.37
C SER A 55 -17.97 -1.00 -3.12
N ALA A 56 -19.03 -1.80 -3.06
CA ALA A 56 -20.32 -1.43 -3.65
C ALA A 56 -21.01 -0.33 -2.82
N PRO A 57 -21.74 0.61 -3.46
CA PRO A 57 -22.38 1.72 -2.74
C PRO A 57 -23.30 1.26 -1.60
N HIS A 58 -23.12 1.82 -0.41
CA HIS A 58 -23.88 1.48 0.80
C HIS A 58 -23.80 0.02 1.24
N ALA A 59 -22.82 -0.75 0.78
CA ALA A 59 -22.54 -2.07 1.29
C ALA A 59 -22.00 -1.98 2.73
N LYS A 60 -22.47 -2.87 3.60
CA LYS A 60 -22.09 -2.86 5.03
C LYS A 60 -21.64 -4.22 5.53
N PHE A 61 -20.81 -4.22 6.55
CA PHE A 61 -20.49 -5.43 7.30
C PHE A 61 -20.72 -5.23 8.80
N TYR A 62 -20.97 -6.33 9.49
CA TYR A 62 -21.08 -6.34 10.93
C TYR A 62 -20.37 -7.56 11.51
N ILE A 63 -19.50 -7.36 12.49
CA ILE A 63 -18.89 -8.42 13.31
C ILE A 63 -19.26 -8.15 14.77
N ARG A 64 -19.78 -9.19 15.44
CA ARG A 64 -20.28 -9.12 16.82
C ARG A 64 -19.68 -10.24 17.65
N ALA A 65 -18.60 -9.97 18.38
CA ALA A 65 -17.96 -10.96 19.24
C ALA A 65 -18.36 -10.78 20.71
N ASN A 66 -18.91 -11.82 21.33
CA ASN A 66 -19.42 -11.76 22.70
C ASN A 66 -19.25 -13.09 23.43
N GLY A 67 -18.64 -13.03 24.62
CA GLY A 67 -18.57 -14.18 25.51
C GLY A 67 -17.19 -14.36 26.11
N ARG A 68 -16.71 -15.60 26.16
CA ARG A 68 -15.38 -15.97 26.64
C ARG A 68 -14.65 -16.79 25.59
N ASP A 69 -13.34 -16.62 25.55
CA ASP A 69 -12.40 -17.47 24.82
C ASP A 69 -12.75 -17.53 23.32
N TRP A 70 -13.10 -16.39 22.74
CA TRP A 70 -13.42 -16.23 21.31
C TRP A 70 -12.26 -15.60 20.55
N THR A 71 -12.21 -15.85 19.24
CA THR A 71 -11.20 -15.28 18.34
C THR A 71 -11.86 -14.69 17.09
N VAL A 72 -11.43 -13.52 16.67
CA VAL A 72 -11.66 -12.96 15.33
C VAL A 72 -10.28 -12.76 14.73
N ARG A 73 -9.98 -13.38 13.59
CA ARG A 73 -8.63 -13.32 13.05
C ARG A 73 -8.57 -13.28 11.55
N ASN A 74 -7.50 -12.74 11.01
CA ASN A 74 -7.25 -12.74 9.57
C ASN A 74 -8.44 -12.19 8.77
N ILE A 75 -8.79 -10.93 9.04
CA ILE A 75 -9.95 -10.27 8.45
C ILE A 75 -9.48 -9.03 7.71
N GLY A 76 -9.63 -9.04 6.39
CA GLY A 76 -9.47 -7.87 5.52
C GLY A 76 -10.81 -7.24 5.20
N ILE A 77 -10.92 -5.93 5.37
CA ILE A 77 -12.04 -5.15 4.85
C ILE A 77 -11.55 -4.31 3.68
N LYS A 78 -12.15 -4.54 2.50
CA LYS A 78 -11.91 -3.78 1.27
C LYS A 78 -13.11 -2.87 1.02
N GLY A 79 -12.85 -1.60 0.73
CA GLY A 79 -13.86 -0.58 0.46
C GLY A 79 -14.12 0.38 1.62
N THR A 80 -14.57 1.58 1.25
CA THR A 80 -14.90 2.66 2.18
C THR A 80 -16.32 2.52 2.72
N TRP A 81 -16.51 2.71 4.02
CA TRP A 81 -17.85 2.88 4.60
C TRP A 81 -18.43 4.25 4.19
N ASP A 82 -19.31 4.23 3.20
CA ASP A 82 -19.88 5.41 2.56
C ASP A 82 -21.21 5.91 3.18
N ASP A 83 -21.56 5.38 4.35
CA ASP A 83 -22.72 5.80 5.13
C ASP A 83 -22.31 6.78 6.26
N ASP A 84 -22.99 7.91 6.36
CA ASP A 84 -22.72 8.97 7.34
C ASP A 84 -23.47 8.80 8.66
N THR A 85 -24.19 7.70 8.84
CA THR A 85 -24.86 7.35 10.09
C THR A 85 -23.88 6.78 11.10
N LYS A 86 -24.06 7.20 12.36
CA LYS A 86 -23.26 6.70 13.47
C LYS A 86 -23.58 5.22 13.69
N GLU A 87 -22.58 4.37 13.46
CA GLU A 87 -22.69 2.92 13.62
C GLU A 87 -21.40 2.30 14.21
N GLU A 88 -21.53 1.10 14.76
CA GLU A 88 -20.40 0.29 15.21
C GLU A 88 -20.37 -1.04 14.43
N PRO A 89 -19.72 -1.10 13.26
CA PRO A 89 -19.68 -2.31 12.44
C PRO A 89 -18.91 -3.45 13.09
N PHE A 90 -17.91 -3.16 13.92
CA PHE A 90 -17.23 -4.18 14.71
C PHE A 90 -17.43 -3.90 16.20
N ILE A 91 -18.10 -4.82 16.91
CA ILE A 91 -18.34 -4.72 18.34
C ILE A 91 -17.83 -5.96 19.04
N VAL A 92 -17.07 -5.76 20.11
CA VAL A 92 -16.50 -6.84 20.92
C VAL A 92 -16.83 -6.70 22.41
N ASN A 93 -16.99 -7.85 23.06
CA ASN A 93 -17.21 -7.94 24.50
C ASN A 93 -16.62 -9.25 25.05
N VAL A 94 -15.85 -9.13 26.12
CA VAL A 94 -15.30 -10.29 26.83
C VAL A 94 -15.89 -10.31 28.23
N SER A 95 -16.53 -11.43 28.58
CA SER A 95 -17.13 -11.63 29.88
C SER A 95 -16.06 -11.92 30.93
N SER A 96 -16.32 -11.50 32.17
CA SER A 96 -15.42 -11.71 33.31
C SER A 96 -14.82 -13.12 33.36
N GLY A 97 -13.49 -13.15 33.49
CA GLY A 97 -12.67 -14.37 33.59
C GLY A 97 -12.38 -15.09 32.28
N GLY A 98 -12.82 -14.57 31.13
CA GLY A 98 -12.43 -15.09 29.81
C GLY A 98 -11.53 -14.13 29.05
N THR A 99 -11.02 -14.61 27.91
CA THR A 99 -10.22 -13.82 26.98
C THR A 99 -10.95 -13.64 25.63
N GLY A 100 -10.69 -12.55 24.92
CA GLY A 100 -11.05 -12.40 23.51
C GLY A 100 -9.81 -12.01 22.72
N HIS A 101 -9.68 -12.51 21.50
CA HIS A 101 -8.56 -12.22 20.61
C HIS A 101 -9.04 -11.62 19.30
N VAL A 102 -8.41 -10.51 18.90
CA VAL A 102 -8.47 -9.96 17.54
C VAL A 102 -7.04 -9.98 16.99
N GLU A 103 -6.78 -10.67 15.91
CA GLU A 103 -5.44 -10.70 15.29
C GLU A 103 -5.53 -10.50 13.76
N ASN A 104 -4.56 -9.82 13.15
CA ASN A 104 -4.46 -9.61 11.71
C ASN A 104 -5.76 -9.02 11.13
N PHE A 105 -6.08 -7.79 11.51
CA PHE A 105 -7.30 -7.10 11.09
C PHE A 105 -6.94 -5.83 10.31
N TYR A 106 -7.39 -5.75 9.07
CA TYR A 106 -7.15 -4.60 8.20
C TYR A 106 -8.46 -3.89 7.86
N TRP A 107 -8.46 -2.57 8.05
CA TRP A 107 -9.43 -1.68 7.45
C TRP A 107 -8.88 -0.26 7.33
N ALA A 108 -8.19 0.02 6.22
CA ALA A 108 -7.57 1.33 5.97
C ALA A 108 -8.36 2.24 5.02
N ASP A 109 -9.26 1.68 4.20
CA ASP A 109 -10.18 2.46 3.36
C ASP A 109 -11.20 3.28 4.19
N GLY A 110 -11.33 2.93 5.47
CA GLY A 110 -11.97 3.74 6.50
C GLY A 110 -13.41 4.13 6.19
N THR A 111 -13.75 5.37 6.51
CA THR A 111 -15.08 5.96 6.29
C THR A 111 -15.00 7.09 5.27
N ALA A 112 -16.10 7.36 4.56
CA ALA A 112 -16.15 8.43 3.57
C ALA A 112 -15.64 9.78 4.15
N PRO A 113 -14.99 10.61 3.31
CA PRO A 113 -14.22 11.76 3.77
C PRO A 113 -14.99 12.69 4.70
N PHE A 114 -14.28 13.12 5.74
CA PHE A 114 -14.71 14.13 6.69
C PHE A 114 -14.89 15.49 6.01
N ASP A 115 -16.14 15.95 5.85
CA ASP A 115 -16.39 17.38 5.63
C ASP A 115 -16.02 18.13 6.91
N LYS A 116 -15.08 19.10 6.80
CA LYS A 116 -14.62 19.97 7.89
C LYS A 116 -15.75 20.72 8.63
N GLN A 117 -16.98 20.72 8.09
CA GLN A 117 -18.16 21.28 8.73
C GLN A 117 -18.99 20.28 9.56
N ARG A 118 -18.71 18.97 9.47
CA ARG A 118 -19.46 17.94 10.22
C ARG A 118 -18.75 17.60 11.53
N THR A 119 -19.51 17.79 12.60
CA THR A 119 -19.12 17.58 13.98
C THR A 119 -18.58 16.15 14.22
N TYR A 120 -17.46 16.07 14.94
CA TYR A 120 -16.92 14.89 15.63
C TYR A 120 -17.90 13.70 15.86
N GLY A 121 -17.50 12.48 15.47
CA GLY A 121 -18.19 11.22 15.79
C GLY A 121 -19.26 10.80 14.78
N GLY A 122 -18.96 10.89 13.48
CA GLY A 122 -19.96 10.94 12.42
C GLY A 122 -20.45 9.59 11.89
N ALA A 123 -19.54 8.67 11.54
CA ALA A 123 -19.90 7.43 10.85
C ALA A 123 -19.50 6.17 11.66
N ALA A 124 -18.92 5.17 11.00
CA ALA A 124 -18.46 3.95 11.63
C ALA A 124 -17.26 4.17 12.58
N THR A 125 -17.29 3.51 13.73
CA THR A 125 -16.08 3.25 14.55
C THR A 125 -15.36 2.01 14.02
N GLY A 126 -14.02 2.04 13.94
CA GLY A 126 -13.24 0.87 13.49
C GLY A 126 -13.51 -0.36 14.35
N CYS A 127 -13.38 -0.24 15.67
CA CYS A 127 -13.86 -1.24 16.63
C CYS A 127 -14.39 -0.59 17.92
N TYR A 128 -15.60 -0.98 18.35
CA TYR A 128 -16.19 -0.57 19.62
C TYR A 128 -16.11 -1.70 20.66
N ILE A 129 -15.59 -1.36 21.85
CA ILE A 129 -15.53 -2.29 22.99
C ILE A 129 -16.69 -1.97 23.93
N ALA A 130 -17.58 -2.95 24.09
CA ALA A 130 -18.82 -2.74 24.82
C ALA A 130 -18.60 -2.39 26.29
N ASN A 131 -19.47 -1.53 26.84
CA ASN A 131 -19.49 -1.12 28.25
C ASN A 131 -19.40 -2.31 29.24
N ALA A 132 -20.04 -3.44 28.95
CA ALA A 132 -20.06 -4.62 29.82
C ALA A 132 -18.76 -5.46 29.81
N HIS A 133 -17.77 -5.10 28.98
CA HIS A 133 -16.51 -5.83 28.87
C HIS A 133 -15.78 -5.84 30.23
N SER A 134 -15.52 -7.05 30.73
CA SER A 134 -15.04 -7.32 32.09
C SER A 134 -14.00 -8.44 32.15
N GLY A 135 -13.63 -9.00 31.00
CA GLY A 135 -12.52 -9.96 30.86
C GLY A 135 -11.25 -9.28 30.36
N THR A 136 -10.46 -10.00 29.57
CA THR A 136 -9.26 -9.46 28.89
C THR A 136 -9.46 -9.54 27.39
N LEU A 137 -9.28 -8.44 26.67
CA LEU A 137 -9.22 -8.39 25.22
C LEU A 137 -7.78 -8.14 24.79
N VAL A 138 -7.26 -8.99 23.90
CA VAL A 138 -6.00 -8.78 23.20
C VAL A 138 -6.33 -8.48 21.74
N MET A 139 -5.80 -7.37 21.24
CA MET A 139 -5.87 -7.00 19.83
C MET A 139 -4.45 -6.82 19.32
N GLU A 140 -4.08 -7.54 18.28
CA GLU A 140 -2.74 -7.51 17.70
C GLU A 140 -2.79 -7.43 16.18
N ASN A 141 -1.76 -6.83 15.58
CA ASN A 141 -1.60 -6.77 14.12
C ASN A 141 -2.81 -6.09 13.45
N LEU A 142 -3.19 -4.92 13.97
CA LEU A 142 -4.27 -4.12 13.40
C LEU A 142 -3.71 -3.06 12.45
N ASN A 143 -4.41 -2.80 11.36
CA ASN A 143 -4.20 -1.62 10.51
C ASN A 143 -5.53 -0.88 10.33
N LEU A 144 -5.73 0.21 11.06
CA LEU A 144 -6.99 0.94 11.12
C LEU A 144 -6.81 2.41 10.72
N GLN A 145 -7.38 2.81 9.59
CA GLN A 145 -7.17 4.16 9.07
C GLN A 145 -8.45 4.86 8.59
N GLY A 146 -8.41 6.18 8.51
CA GLY A 146 -9.43 6.96 7.80
C GLY A 146 -10.80 7.02 8.48
N PHE A 147 -10.87 6.81 9.80
CA PHE A 147 -12.13 6.85 10.54
C PHE A 147 -12.56 8.27 10.90
N SER A 148 -13.79 8.64 10.55
CA SER A 148 -14.49 9.82 11.08
C SER A 148 -15.03 9.63 12.52
N ASP A 149 -14.70 8.48 13.11
CA ASP A 149 -14.76 8.16 14.54
C ASP A 149 -13.39 7.61 15.01
N ASN A 150 -13.35 6.86 16.11
CA ASN A 150 -12.14 6.27 16.63
C ASN A 150 -11.73 5.06 15.79
N GLY A 151 -10.42 4.81 15.65
CA GLY A 151 -9.93 3.51 15.18
C GLY A 151 -10.37 2.41 16.16
N VAL A 152 -10.01 2.56 17.45
CA VAL A 152 -10.59 1.76 18.54
C VAL A 152 -11.21 2.66 19.60
N TYR A 153 -12.50 2.44 19.86
CA TYR A 153 -13.23 3.01 20.99
C TYR A 153 -13.27 1.99 22.13
N GLY A 154 -12.30 2.09 23.02
CA GLY A 154 -12.08 1.17 24.15
C GLY A 154 -12.28 1.75 25.54
N SER A 155 -12.90 2.94 25.69
CA SER A 155 -13.07 3.53 27.03
C SER A 155 -14.37 3.18 27.74
N SER A 156 -15.41 2.68 27.04
CA SER A 156 -16.69 2.33 27.66
C SER A 156 -16.60 1.32 28.82
N PRO A 157 -15.65 0.36 28.85
CA PRO A 157 -15.45 -0.50 30.03
C PRO A 157 -15.09 0.29 31.29
N GLY A 158 -14.56 1.51 31.16
CA GLY A 158 -14.23 2.42 32.25
C GLY A 158 -15.38 3.28 32.78
N ASP A 159 -16.54 3.25 32.12
CA ASP A 159 -17.65 4.16 32.40
C ASP A 159 -17.98 4.21 33.90
N LEU A 160 -18.22 5.43 34.38
CA LEU A 160 -18.60 5.66 35.77
C LEU A 160 -20.01 5.11 36.07
N PRO A 161 -20.33 4.78 37.33
CA PRO A 161 -21.70 4.41 37.72
C PRO A 161 -22.77 5.45 37.37
N SER A 162 -22.38 6.72 37.18
CA SER A 162 -23.25 7.83 36.76
C SER A 162 -23.49 7.89 35.24
N HIS A 163 -22.79 7.08 34.45
CA HIS A 163 -22.98 7.03 33.01
C HIS A 163 -24.39 6.49 32.67
N PRO A 164 -25.09 7.00 31.64
CA PRO A 164 -26.45 6.56 31.28
C PRO A 164 -26.55 5.05 30.98
N SER A 165 -25.48 4.47 30.44
CA SER A 165 -25.37 3.02 30.18
C SER A 165 -25.06 2.19 31.43
N GLY A 166 -24.87 2.83 32.59
CA GLY A 166 -24.35 2.21 33.81
C GLY A 166 -22.82 2.18 33.86
N GLY A 167 -22.29 1.79 35.02
CA GLY A 167 -20.85 1.63 35.20
C GLY A 167 -20.32 0.48 34.35
N GLY A 168 -19.17 0.70 33.72
CA GLY A 168 -18.54 -0.28 32.85
C GLY A 168 -17.97 -1.48 33.61
N GLY A 169 -17.67 -2.54 32.87
CA GLY A 169 -17.18 -3.81 33.41
C GLY A 169 -15.72 -3.80 33.87
N ASN A 170 -14.98 -2.73 33.61
CA ASN A 170 -13.55 -2.53 33.91
C ASN A 170 -12.64 -3.67 33.38
N GLY A 171 -13.02 -4.29 32.26
CA GLY A 171 -12.18 -5.30 31.60
C GLY A 171 -10.99 -4.69 30.88
N GLN A 172 -9.91 -5.45 30.78
CA GLN A 172 -8.63 -5.01 30.24
C GLN A 172 -8.64 -5.02 28.71
N VAL A 173 -8.12 -3.94 28.10
CA VAL A 173 -7.90 -3.86 26.66
C VAL A 173 -6.41 -3.72 26.38
N ILE A 174 -5.85 -4.68 25.65
CA ILE A 174 -4.43 -4.73 25.26
C ILE A 174 -4.39 -4.60 23.75
N ILE A 175 -3.78 -3.53 23.25
CA ILE A 175 -3.52 -3.35 21.82
C ILE A 175 -2.02 -3.40 21.62
N ARG A 176 -1.53 -4.27 20.74
CA ARG A 176 -0.10 -4.39 20.46
C ARG A 176 0.22 -4.57 18.98
N ASN A 177 1.45 -4.26 18.57
CA ASN A 177 1.92 -4.48 17.20
C ASN A 177 0.91 -3.96 16.17
N SER A 178 0.45 -2.72 16.33
CA SER A 178 -0.68 -2.20 15.58
C SER A 178 -0.46 -0.79 15.08
N TYR A 179 -1.12 -0.47 13.98
CA TYR A 179 -1.08 0.83 13.32
C TYR A 179 -2.45 1.49 13.32
N ALA A 180 -2.49 2.80 13.57
CA ALA A 180 -3.66 3.62 13.29
C ALA A 180 -3.31 4.99 12.72
N ALA A 181 -4.09 5.46 11.75
CA ALA A 181 -3.87 6.79 11.18
C ALA A 181 -5.17 7.51 10.78
N ASN A 182 -5.10 8.83 10.69
CA ASN A 182 -6.18 9.65 10.11
C ASN A 182 -7.55 9.45 10.79
N CYS A 183 -7.57 9.18 12.10
CA CYS A 183 -8.80 8.92 12.86
C CYS A 183 -9.25 10.14 13.69
N ALA A 184 -10.56 10.33 13.83
CA ALA A 184 -11.14 11.41 14.62
C ALA A 184 -12.42 10.95 15.36
N PRO A 185 -12.43 10.84 16.70
CA PRO A 185 -11.69 11.71 17.60
C PRO A 185 -10.33 11.19 18.10
N ALA A 186 -10.01 9.90 17.90
CA ALA A 186 -8.72 9.33 18.30
C ALA A 186 -8.33 8.11 17.46
N GLY A 187 -7.04 7.80 17.36
CA GLY A 187 -6.58 6.51 16.83
C GLY A 187 -7.00 5.39 17.78
N PHE A 188 -6.39 5.36 18.97
CA PHE A 188 -6.73 4.42 20.03
C PHE A 188 -7.18 5.15 21.30
N ARG A 189 -8.38 4.82 21.77
CA ARG A 189 -8.97 5.38 22.99
C ARG A 189 -9.21 4.28 24.01
N LEU A 190 -8.54 4.32 25.16
CA LEU A 190 -8.70 3.33 26.24
C LEU A 190 -9.17 4.00 27.53
N GLY A 191 -9.68 3.20 28.47
CA GLY A 191 -10.23 3.78 29.71
C GLY A 191 -10.51 2.81 30.86
N SER A 192 -9.92 1.62 30.90
CA SER A 192 -10.08 0.67 32.02
C SER A 192 -8.73 0.29 32.60
N ASP A 193 -8.72 -0.05 33.90
CA ASP A 193 -7.49 -0.34 34.62
C ASP A 193 -6.71 -1.50 33.98
N GLY A 194 -5.40 -1.30 33.83
CA GLY A 194 -4.49 -2.29 33.24
C GLY A 194 -4.54 -2.37 31.72
N SER A 195 -5.34 -1.52 31.05
CA SER A 195 -5.32 -1.42 29.59
C SER A 195 -4.03 -0.77 29.09
N ARG A 196 -3.58 -1.20 27.91
CA ARG A 196 -2.25 -0.86 27.41
C ARG A 196 -2.18 -0.80 25.89
N LEU A 197 -1.25 0.03 25.43
CA LEU A 197 -0.78 0.10 24.05
C LEU A 197 0.70 -0.29 24.01
N GLU A 198 1.08 -1.27 23.21
CA GLU A 198 2.45 -1.83 23.18
C GLU A 198 2.97 -1.93 21.74
N ASN A 199 4.15 -1.40 21.45
CA ASN A 199 4.77 -1.53 20.12
C ASN A 199 3.84 -1.09 18.96
N CYS A 200 3.15 0.04 19.12
CA CYS A 200 2.23 0.56 18.12
C CYS A 200 2.72 1.86 17.50
N VAL A 201 2.27 2.13 16.28
CA VAL A 201 2.44 3.42 15.61
C VAL A 201 1.07 4.06 15.43
N VAL A 202 0.94 5.31 15.85
CA VAL A 202 -0.30 6.08 15.65
C VAL A 202 0.03 7.48 15.18
N THR A 203 -0.43 7.83 13.97
CA THR A 203 -0.08 9.10 13.34
C THR A 203 -1.30 9.86 12.84
N ASN A 204 -1.18 11.19 12.75
CA ASN A 204 -2.16 12.09 12.15
C ASN A 204 -3.63 11.90 12.60
N CYS A 205 -3.84 11.45 13.83
CA CYS A 205 -5.17 11.42 14.41
C CYS A 205 -5.49 12.78 15.04
N THR A 206 -6.76 13.00 15.38
CA THR A 206 -7.13 14.17 16.20
C THR A 206 -6.59 14.06 17.63
N ARG A 207 -6.39 12.83 18.09
CA ARG A 207 -5.62 12.42 19.27
C ARG A 207 -5.02 11.07 18.90
N ASN A 208 -3.71 10.89 18.96
CA ASN A 208 -3.15 9.58 18.61
C ASN A 208 -3.61 8.54 19.65
N TYR A 209 -3.32 8.81 20.92
CA TYR A 209 -3.84 8.08 22.05
C TYR A 209 -4.73 8.94 22.93
N TRP A 210 -5.87 8.38 23.34
CA TRP A 210 -6.74 9.00 24.34
C TRP A 210 -6.96 8.09 25.56
N GLY A 211 -6.24 8.38 26.65
CA GLY A 211 -6.51 7.82 27.98
C GLY A 211 -7.71 8.53 28.60
N PHE A 212 -8.90 8.02 28.35
CA PHE A 212 -10.15 8.72 28.66
C PHE A 212 -10.51 8.66 30.16
N TYR A 213 -10.27 7.51 30.78
CA TYR A 213 -10.49 7.22 32.21
C TYR A 213 -9.34 6.35 32.73
N ARG A 214 -9.29 6.17 34.06
CA ARG A 214 -8.50 5.12 34.74
C ARG A 214 -7.00 5.19 34.47
N ASP A 215 -6.29 4.17 34.92
CA ASP A 215 -4.85 4.06 34.72
C ASP A 215 -4.54 3.12 33.55
N THR A 216 -3.82 3.64 32.55
CA THR A 216 -3.43 2.93 31.33
C THR A 216 -1.95 3.13 31.01
N GLU A 217 -1.38 2.27 30.17
CA GLU A 217 0.04 2.24 29.87
C GLU A 217 0.31 2.33 28.36
N ILE A 218 1.41 3.01 27.99
CA ILE A 218 1.93 3.06 26.63
C ILE A 218 3.40 2.66 26.67
N VAL A 219 3.76 1.63 25.93
CA VAL A 219 5.11 1.05 25.94
C VAL A 219 5.61 0.85 24.52
N ASP A 220 6.83 1.25 24.22
CA ASP A 220 7.48 1.01 22.92
C ASP A 220 6.72 1.59 21.70
N CYS A 221 5.89 2.62 21.88
CA CYS A 221 5.07 3.17 20.78
C CYS A 221 5.71 4.40 20.13
N ASP A 222 5.25 4.75 18.93
CA ASP A 222 5.53 6.04 18.31
C ASP A 222 4.22 6.76 17.96
N LEU A 223 4.03 7.94 18.53
CA LEU A 223 2.81 8.73 18.40
C LEU A 223 3.18 10.11 17.85
N SER A 224 2.85 10.40 16.59
CA SER A 224 3.33 11.61 15.89
C SER A 224 2.27 12.32 15.04
N ASP A 225 2.60 13.51 14.55
CA ASP A 225 1.85 14.23 13.51
C ASP A 225 0.40 14.55 13.84
N THR A 226 0.01 14.52 15.11
CA THR A 226 -1.36 14.83 15.51
C THR A 226 -1.75 16.23 15.01
N SER A 227 -2.82 16.34 14.24
CA SER A 227 -3.24 17.63 13.67
C SER A 227 -3.92 18.52 14.70
N GLN A 228 -4.46 17.94 15.77
CA GLN A 228 -5.22 18.63 16.84
C GLN A 228 -4.95 17.96 18.21
N HIS A 229 -5.27 18.65 19.32
CA HIS A 229 -5.20 18.26 20.76
C HIS A 229 -3.90 17.66 21.36
N GLY A 230 -3.22 16.71 20.72
CA GLY A 230 -1.96 16.10 21.19
C GLY A 230 -1.85 14.60 20.89
N ASP A 231 -0.63 14.08 20.94
CA ASP A 231 -0.33 12.67 20.68
C ASP A 231 -0.84 11.80 21.82
N ILE A 232 -0.66 12.27 23.06
CA ILE A 232 -1.22 11.63 24.26
C ILE A 232 -2.16 12.61 24.92
N VAL A 233 -3.46 12.33 24.85
CA VAL A 233 -4.50 13.12 25.53
C VAL A 233 -5.11 12.33 26.67
N VAL A 234 -5.30 13.02 27.80
CA VAL A 234 -5.82 12.41 29.03
C VAL A 234 -7.10 13.07 29.53
N SER A 235 -7.93 12.27 30.20
CA SER A 235 -9.22 12.66 30.79
C SER A 235 -10.23 13.12 29.74
N ASP A 236 -11.43 13.42 30.19
CA ASP A 236 -12.48 14.07 29.41
C ASP A 236 -13.07 15.25 30.18
N SER A 237 -13.62 16.26 29.49
CA SER A 237 -14.20 17.45 30.15
C SER A 237 -15.62 17.24 30.68
N HIS A 238 -16.36 16.25 30.15
CA HIS A 238 -17.73 16.00 30.56
C HIS A 238 -17.78 15.22 31.87
N TRP A 239 -17.01 14.12 31.95
CA TRP A 239 -16.95 13.29 33.14
C TRP A 239 -15.89 13.75 34.13
N ASP A 240 -14.78 14.29 33.59
CA ASP A 240 -13.63 14.80 34.34
C ASP A 240 -13.19 13.87 35.46
N ASP A 241 -13.10 12.57 35.16
CA ASP A 241 -12.58 11.57 36.08
C ASP A 241 -11.06 11.45 35.99
N ASN A 242 -10.45 10.81 36.98
CA ASN A 242 -9.02 10.59 36.97
C ASN A 242 -8.62 9.70 35.78
N ALA A 243 -7.58 10.12 35.07
CA ALA A 243 -6.98 9.36 33.98
C ALA A 243 -5.46 9.50 34.03
N THR A 244 -4.75 8.43 34.36
CA THR A 244 -3.28 8.40 34.34
C THR A 244 -2.82 7.59 33.16
N VAL A 245 -1.93 8.16 32.36
CA VAL A 245 -1.23 7.43 31.29
C VAL A 245 0.23 7.35 31.68
N THR A 246 0.72 6.16 31.96
CA THR A 246 2.15 5.91 32.17
C THR A 246 2.80 5.57 30.84
N VAL A 247 3.98 6.12 30.59
CA VAL A 247 4.66 6.01 29.31
C VAL A 247 6.09 5.51 29.50
N GLU A 248 6.47 4.48 28.75
CA GLU A 248 7.81 3.87 28.73
C GLU A 248 8.29 3.69 27.28
N ASN A 249 9.55 4.04 27.02
CA ASN A 249 10.22 3.90 25.72
C ASN A 249 9.36 4.27 24.49
N THR A 250 8.60 5.37 24.60
CA THR A 250 7.63 5.77 23.60
C THR A 250 7.95 7.16 23.09
N TYR A 251 8.00 7.35 21.78
CA TYR A 251 8.09 8.68 21.17
C TYR A 251 6.72 9.35 21.17
N PHE A 252 6.68 10.61 21.57
CA PHE A 252 5.57 11.53 21.38
C PHE A 252 6.05 12.99 21.42
N GLU A 253 5.33 13.89 20.76
CA GLU A 253 5.73 15.30 20.65
C GLU A 253 4.95 16.19 21.63
N ARG A 254 3.65 15.90 21.77
CA ARG A 254 2.69 16.76 22.47
C ARG A 254 1.76 15.95 23.35
N THR A 255 1.69 16.34 24.63
CA THR A 255 0.63 15.87 25.53
C THR A 255 -0.49 16.89 25.61
N GLY A 256 -1.74 16.43 25.65
CA GLY A 256 -2.93 17.25 25.84
C GLY A 256 -3.76 16.80 27.03
N LYS A 257 -4.68 17.67 27.48
CA LYS A 257 -5.72 17.31 28.43
C LYS A 257 -7.06 17.76 27.90
N HIS A 258 -8.03 16.84 27.85
CA HIS A 258 -9.41 17.22 27.57
C HIS A 258 -10.15 17.61 28.85
N GLY A 259 -9.87 16.93 29.97
CA GLY A 259 -10.35 17.29 31.31
C GLY A 259 -9.28 17.91 32.21
N SER A 260 -9.65 18.20 33.46
CA SER A 260 -8.77 18.78 34.48
C SER A 260 -8.00 17.75 35.29
N LYS A 261 -8.50 16.51 35.41
CA LYS A 261 -7.95 15.48 36.32
C LYS A 261 -6.95 14.52 35.68
N GLY A 262 -6.75 14.57 34.36
CA GLY A 262 -5.82 13.67 33.67
C GLY A 262 -4.35 14.03 33.89
N ARG A 263 -3.46 13.04 33.81
CA ARG A 263 -2.00 13.24 33.83
C ARG A 263 -1.27 12.17 33.00
N VAL A 264 -0.25 12.62 32.26
CA VAL A 264 0.76 11.74 31.65
C VAL A 264 1.97 11.64 32.60
N VAL A 265 2.50 10.43 32.79
CA VAL A 265 3.64 10.11 33.65
C VAL A 265 4.70 9.40 32.81
N GLY A 266 5.83 10.05 32.61
CA GLY A 266 6.90 9.57 31.71
C GLY A 266 7.44 10.72 30.87
N SER A 267 8.41 10.42 30.02
CA SER A 267 8.97 11.35 29.05
C SER A 267 9.00 10.70 27.68
N SER A 268 9.00 11.52 26.63
CA SER A 268 9.18 11.03 25.27
C SER A 268 10.56 10.39 25.11
N ALA A 269 10.64 9.33 24.33
CA ALA A 269 11.89 8.73 23.90
C ALA A 269 12.61 9.65 22.91
N ASP A 270 13.93 9.72 23.01
CA ASP A 270 14.78 10.50 22.11
C ASP A 270 15.23 9.62 20.95
N ARG A 271 14.36 9.50 19.94
CA ARG A 271 14.58 8.69 18.73
C ARG A 271 13.78 9.26 17.57
N THR A 272 14.13 8.84 16.35
CA THR A 272 13.26 9.06 15.19
C THR A 272 12.03 8.16 15.33
N PRO A 273 10.80 8.70 15.24
CA PRO A 273 9.61 7.88 15.33
C PRO A 273 9.43 7.01 14.08
N ARG A 274 8.85 5.82 14.27
CA ARG A 274 8.13 5.15 13.19
C ARG A 274 6.85 5.92 12.90
N THR A 275 6.49 6.01 11.63
CA THR A 275 5.31 6.77 11.16
C THR A 275 4.45 5.98 10.20
N ARG A 276 4.91 4.82 9.72
CA ARG A 276 4.23 4.00 8.72
C ARG A 276 3.84 2.61 9.24
N PRO A 277 2.82 1.97 8.66
CA PRO A 277 2.36 0.66 9.12
C PRO A 277 3.38 -0.46 8.90
N ASP A 278 4.17 -0.42 7.83
CA ASP A 278 5.21 -1.40 7.50
C ASP A 278 6.38 -1.40 8.50
N GLN A 279 6.53 -0.35 9.29
CA GLN A 279 7.53 -0.28 10.36
C GLN A 279 7.07 -0.99 11.65
N VAL A 280 5.87 -1.57 11.66
CA VAL A 280 5.31 -2.29 12.80
C VAL A 280 5.21 -3.77 12.45
N GLU A 281 6.03 -4.58 13.11
CA GLU A 281 6.11 -6.02 12.91
C GLU A 281 4.72 -6.68 12.90
N GLY A 282 4.43 -7.44 11.85
CA GLY A 282 3.21 -8.24 11.73
C GLY A 282 1.94 -7.48 11.35
N VAL A 283 1.98 -6.16 11.19
CA VAL A 283 0.81 -5.39 10.74
C VAL A 283 0.51 -5.71 9.27
N PRO A 284 -0.72 -6.12 8.90
CA PRO A 284 -1.08 -6.31 7.50
C PRO A 284 -1.18 -4.95 6.79
N LEU A 285 -0.68 -4.88 5.56
CA LEU A 285 -0.67 -3.67 4.73
C LEU A 285 -1.82 -3.63 3.73
N THR A 286 -2.46 -4.78 3.48
CA THR A 286 -3.62 -4.90 2.58
C THR A 286 -4.75 -5.72 3.21
N PRO A 287 -5.99 -5.59 2.71
CA PRO A 287 -7.08 -6.50 3.08
C PRO A 287 -6.72 -7.97 2.83
N GLU A 288 -6.07 -8.28 1.72
CA GLU A 288 -5.70 -9.63 1.31
C GLU A 288 -4.65 -10.23 2.26
N GLU A 289 -3.62 -9.47 2.64
CA GLU A 289 -2.64 -9.91 3.65
C GLU A 289 -3.31 -10.24 4.98
N ALA A 290 -4.20 -9.36 5.44
CA ALA A 290 -4.96 -9.64 6.65
C ALA A 290 -5.78 -10.93 6.48
N ALA A 291 -6.52 -11.08 5.38
CA ALA A 291 -7.34 -12.27 5.12
C ALA A 291 -6.51 -13.57 5.06
N LEU A 292 -5.27 -13.50 4.58
CA LEU A 292 -4.31 -14.62 4.56
C LEU A 292 -3.65 -14.88 5.93
N GLY A 293 -3.68 -13.89 6.82
CA GLY A 293 -2.91 -13.91 8.07
C GLY A 293 -1.42 -13.71 7.86
N SER A 294 -1.04 -13.02 6.79
CA SER A 294 0.33 -12.62 6.46
C SER A 294 0.54 -11.13 6.71
N SER A 295 1.80 -10.70 6.61
CA SER A 295 2.21 -9.31 6.68
C SER A 295 3.51 -9.17 5.91
N SER A 296 3.61 -8.12 5.09
CA SER A 296 4.84 -7.68 4.42
C SER A 296 5.55 -6.56 5.18
N ALA A 297 5.17 -6.32 6.45
CA ALA A 297 5.80 -5.30 7.27
C ALA A 297 7.26 -5.69 7.57
N GLU A 298 8.18 -4.80 7.20
CA GLU A 298 9.63 -4.91 7.41
C GLU A 298 10.07 -3.89 8.48
N PRO A 299 9.88 -4.20 9.77
CA PRO A 299 10.20 -3.28 10.85
C PRO A 299 11.71 -3.06 10.96
N SER A 300 12.16 -1.84 10.65
CA SER A 300 13.51 -1.41 11.02
C SER A 300 13.58 -1.14 12.52
N LEU A 301 14.71 -1.53 13.15
CA LEU A 301 14.95 -1.20 14.55
C LEU A 301 14.94 0.33 14.74
N PRO A 302 14.30 0.86 15.80
CA PRO A 302 14.36 2.27 16.09
C PRO A 302 15.82 2.70 16.32
N SER A 303 16.37 3.42 15.36
CA SER A 303 17.71 4.01 15.43
C SER A 303 17.70 5.16 16.44
N ASN A 304 18.39 4.99 17.57
CA ASN A 304 18.73 6.10 18.44
C ASN A 304 19.78 6.95 17.71
N GLY A 305 19.44 8.21 17.41
CA GLY A 305 20.39 9.14 16.80
C GLY A 305 21.54 9.41 17.76
N ASP A 306 22.69 8.77 17.51
CA ASP A 306 23.98 9.20 18.06
C ASP A 306 24.94 9.43 16.89
N ASP A 307 25.14 10.71 16.58
CA ASP A 307 26.13 11.18 15.61
C ASP A 307 27.53 11.06 16.22
N GLY A 308 28.32 10.15 15.66
CA GLY A 308 29.75 10.34 15.54
C GLY A 308 30.60 9.54 16.53
N THR A 309 31.08 8.39 16.07
CA THR A 309 32.52 8.19 15.84
C THR A 309 32.72 6.97 14.94
N ARG A 310 33.40 7.20 13.81
CA ARG A 310 34.01 6.15 13.00
C ARG A 310 34.92 5.33 13.90
N ASP A 311 34.80 4.01 13.85
CA ASP A 311 35.93 3.12 13.87
C ASP A 311 35.62 1.94 12.96
N GLU A 312 36.57 1.70 12.05
CA GLU A 312 36.65 0.62 11.09
C GLU A 312 36.84 -0.73 11.80
N ASP A 313 36.42 -1.78 11.11
CA ASP A 313 36.75 -3.21 11.29
C ASP A 313 36.02 -3.97 12.42
N ASP A 314 35.14 -4.92 12.06
CA ASP A 314 35.49 -6.35 12.00
C ASP A 314 34.28 -7.17 11.48
N ASP A 315 34.55 -8.02 10.50
CA ASP A 315 33.62 -8.93 9.83
C ASP A 315 33.06 -10.01 10.78
N SER A 316 31.79 -10.37 10.61
CA SER A 316 31.38 -11.78 10.65
C SER A 316 30.03 -11.97 10.00
N ASP A 317 30.05 -12.73 8.89
CA ASP A 317 28.96 -13.22 8.06
C ASP A 317 27.86 -14.01 8.82
N GLU A 318 26.78 -14.29 8.08
CA GLU A 318 25.59 -15.15 8.31
C GLU A 318 24.30 -14.34 8.61
N ASP A 319 23.29 -14.22 7.73
CA ASP A 319 22.91 -15.01 6.55
C ASP A 319 22.22 -14.11 5.49
N GLU A 320 22.79 -14.11 4.29
CA GLU A 320 22.31 -13.43 3.09
C GLU A 320 21.27 -14.32 2.37
N ILE A 321 20.04 -13.83 2.24
CA ILE A 321 19.03 -14.40 1.33
C ILE A 321 18.56 -13.26 0.40
N GLY A 322 19.24 -13.15 -0.75
CA GLY A 322 18.81 -12.54 -2.03
C GLY A 322 18.18 -11.14 -2.00
N ALA A 323 19.01 -10.09 -2.07
CA ALA A 323 18.57 -8.69 -2.19
C ALA A 323 18.94 -8.02 -3.54
N ASP A 324 19.31 -8.78 -4.56
CA ASP A 324 20.00 -8.21 -5.74
C ASP A 324 19.09 -7.73 -6.87
N ASP A 325 17.77 -7.98 -6.82
CA ASP A 325 16.89 -7.73 -7.97
C ASP A 325 15.80 -6.66 -7.71
N ARG A 326 15.87 -5.87 -6.63
CA ARG A 326 14.83 -4.85 -6.31
C ARG A 326 15.32 -3.44 -6.49
N HIS A 327 14.63 -2.67 -7.33
CA HIS A 327 14.98 -1.30 -7.69
C HIS A 327 13.87 -0.30 -7.33
N LEU A 328 14.25 0.89 -6.89
CA LEU A 328 13.35 2.03 -6.77
C LEU A 328 13.42 2.88 -8.05
N LEU A 329 12.35 2.90 -8.84
CA LEU A 329 12.24 3.71 -10.05
C LEU A 329 11.35 4.93 -9.79
N ALA A 330 11.84 6.14 -10.05
CA ALA A 330 11.07 7.37 -9.90
C ALA A 330 11.03 8.21 -11.17
N PHE A 331 9.90 8.90 -11.39
CA PHE A 331 9.70 9.85 -12.47
C PHE A 331 9.43 11.22 -11.88
N VAL A 332 10.36 12.15 -12.06
CA VAL A 332 10.33 13.46 -11.40
C VAL A 332 10.22 14.56 -12.44
N THR A 333 9.46 15.61 -12.11
CA THR A 333 9.26 16.75 -13.01
C THR A 333 9.90 18.01 -12.51
N ASP A 334 10.19 18.93 -13.43
CA ASP A 334 10.49 20.31 -13.11
C ASP A 334 9.29 21.03 -12.49
N THR A 335 9.57 22.04 -11.65
CA THR A 335 8.53 22.89 -11.02
C THR A 335 7.60 23.62 -12.00
N ASN A 336 8.01 23.75 -13.27
CA ASN A 336 7.23 24.38 -14.34
C ASN A 336 6.46 23.38 -15.22
N ALA A 337 6.69 22.07 -15.04
CA ALA A 337 5.93 21.04 -15.75
C ALA A 337 4.45 21.18 -15.39
N ARG A 338 3.55 21.03 -16.36
CA ARG A 338 2.11 21.06 -16.08
C ARG A 338 1.60 19.65 -15.85
N ASN A 339 1.67 18.84 -16.89
CA ASN A 339 1.43 17.40 -16.88
C ASN A 339 2.48 16.78 -17.80
N ALA A 340 3.26 15.85 -17.29
CA ALA A 340 4.20 15.03 -18.04
C ALA A 340 3.83 13.56 -17.81
N ARG A 341 3.93 12.74 -18.86
CA ARG A 341 3.56 11.33 -18.83
C ARG A 341 4.80 10.46 -18.99
N TYR A 342 4.77 9.33 -18.32
CA TYR A 342 5.71 8.25 -18.52
C TYR A 342 4.97 6.93 -18.68
N GLU A 343 5.63 5.99 -19.33
CA GLU A 343 5.21 4.60 -19.46
C GLU A 343 6.46 3.74 -19.22
N PHE A 344 6.34 2.58 -18.57
CA PHE A 344 7.45 1.63 -18.48
C PHE A 344 6.96 0.18 -18.41
N THR A 345 7.84 -0.75 -18.74
CA THR A 345 7.57 -2.19 -18.69
C THR A 345 8.64 -2.89 -17.84
N ALA A 346 8.24 -3.84 -17.00
CA ALA A 346 9.13 -4.70 -16.23
C ALA A 346 8.74 -6.18 -16.37
N GLU A 347 9.71 -7.09 -16.26
CA GLU A 347 9.43 -8.54 -16.31
C GLU A 347 9.02 -9.12 -14.95
N GLY A 348 9.19 -8.36 -13.86
CA GLY A 348 8.75 -8.78 -12.55
C GLY A 348 7.81 -7.77 -11.87
N PRO A 349 7.38 -8.09 -10.63
CA PRO A 349 6.40 -7.30 -9.90
C PRO A 349 6.74 -5.81 -9.83
N VAL A 350 5.70 -4.98 -9.97
CA VAL A 350 5.81 -3.53 -9.76
C VAL A 350 4.76 -3.07 -8.76
N ASP A 351 5.19 -2.34 -7.75
CA ASP A 351 4.33 -1.72 -6.74
C ASP A 351 4.53 -0.21 -6.68
N PHE A 352 3.49 0.52 -6.32
CA PHE A 352 3.61 1.95 -6.00
C PHE A 352 4.55 2.15 -4.79
N ALA A 353 5.40 3.16 -4.86
CA ALA A 353 6.37 3.47 -3.83
C ALA A 353 6.43 4.98 -3.53
N SER A 354 7.22 5.33 -2.53
CA SER A 354 7.62 6.72 -2.26
C SER A 354 9.14 6.81 -2.24
N ALA A 355 9.70 7.78 -2.95
CA ALA A 355 11.12 8.04 -2.86
C ALA A 355 11.48 8.65 -1.48
N PRO A 356 12.64 8.31 -0.89
CA PRO A 356 13.03 8.76 0.45
C PRO A 356 13.58 10.20 0.48
N TYR A 357 13.25 11.02 -0.51
CA TYR A 357 13.67 12.41 -0.65
C TYR A 357 12.55 13.28 -1.23
N ASP A 358 12.65 14.58 -0.97
CA ASP A 358 11.65 15.55 -1.42
C ASP A 358 11.78 15.84 -2.92
N SER A 359 10.62 16.01 -3.55
CA SER A 359 10.51 16.52 -4.91
C SER A 359 11.00 17.97 -5.02
N PRO A 360 11.29 18.47 -6.24
CA PRO A 360 11.67 19.87 -6.47
C PRO A 360 10.70 20.92 -5.90
N SER A 361 9.42 20.58 -5.70
CA SER A 361 8.40 21.44 -5.10
C SER A 361 8.24 21.30 -3.58
N GLY A 362 9.04 20.46 -2.93
CA GLY A 362 9.05 20.28 -1.47
C GLY A 362 7.93 19.40 -0.93
N GLY A 363 7.58 18.32 -1.66
CA GLY A 363 6.65 17.28 -1.22
C GLY A 363 7.14 15.90 -1.65
N ASN A 364 6.37 14.86 -1.36
CA ASN A 364 6.77 13.49 -1.68
C ASN A 364 6.83 13.25 -3.19
N ILE A 365 7.72 12.34 -3.59
CA ILE A 365 7.67 11.65 -4.88
C ILE A 365 6.99 10.32 -4.59
N GLU A 366 5.73 10.15 -4.97
CA GLU A 366 4.87 9.05 -4.51
C GLU A 366 3.92 8.61 -5.63
N GLY A 367 4.06 7.36 -6.08
CA GLY A 367 3.15 6.78 -7.06
C GLY A 367 1.80 6.40 -6.44
N GLY A 368 0.74 6.42 -7.22
CA GLY A 368 -0.55 5.95 -6.74
C GLY A 368 -1.67 5.90 -7.79
N PRO A 369 -2.77 5.19 -7.51
CA PRO A 369 -3.80 4.85 -8.49
C PRO A 369 -4.65 6.05 -8.97
N GLY A 370 -4.33 7.27 -8.54
CA GLY A 370 -5.05 8.48 -8.92
C GLY A 370 -4.79 8.88 -10.37
N ASN A 371 -3.52 8.86 -10.78
CA ASN A 371 -3.08 9.21 -12.13
C ASN A 371 -2.22 8.12 -12.79
N ASP A 372 -1.88 7.08 -12.04
CA ASP A 372 -1.02 5.99 -12.47
C ASP A 372 -1.80 4.67 -12.55
N SER A 373 -1.46 3.81 -13.50
CA SER A 373 -1.99 2.46 -13.62
C SER A 373 -0.85 1.45 -13.73
N ILE A 374 -1.05 0.30 -13.09
CA ILE A 374 -0.17 -0.87 -13.17
C ILE A 374 -1.04 -1.99 -13.74
N ASP A 375 -0.68 -2.48 -14.93
CA ASP A 375 -1.44 -3.46 -15.69
C ASP A 375 -0.53 -4.65 -16.03
N GLU A 376 -0.80 -5.82 -15.47
CA GLU A 376 -0.05 -7.04 -15.77
C GLU A 376 -0.68 -7.78 -16.97
N ALA A 377 0.13 -8.07 -17.99
CA ALA A 377 -0.29 -8.82 -19.17
C ALA A 377 0.84 -9.75 -19.64
N ASN A 378 0.52 -11.03 -19.85
CA ASN A 378 1.43 -12.03 -20.41
C ASN A 378 2.76 -12.21 -19.67
N GLY A 379 2.81 -11.93 -18.36
CA GLY A 379 4.01 -12.04 -17.54
C GLY A 379 4.93 -10.81 -17.58
N ALA A 380 4.50 -9.72 -18.22
CA ALA A 380 5.12 -8.40 -18.11
C ALA A 380 4.17 -7.44 -17.40
N VAL A 381 4.73 -6.53 -16.60
CA VAL A 381 3.99 -5.48 -15.90
C VAL A 381 4.19 -4.17 -16.65
N HIS A 382 3.09 -3.60 -17.15
CA HIS A 382 3.08 -2.31 -17.83
C HIS A 382 2.56 -1.22 -16.89
N VAL A 383 3.30 -0.12 -16.79
CA VAL A 383 2.94 1.01 -15.95
C VAL A 383 2.78 2.25 -16.80
N ASN A 384 1.73 3.03 -16.55
CA ASN A 384 1.49 4.32 -17.18
C ASN A 384 1.18 5.34 -16.10
N GLY A 385 1.76 6.53 -16.17
CA GLY A 385 1.53 7.54 -15.14
C GLY A 385 1.60 8.98 -15.61
N LEU A 386 1.21 9.89 -14.72
CA LEU A 386 1.18 11.32 -14.99
C LEU A 386 1.47 12.13 -13.72
N THR A 387 2.52 12.94 -13.81
CA THR A 387 2.91 13.88 -12.76
C THR A 387 3.20 15.28 -13.31
N GLY A 388 3.52 16.23 -12.44
CA GLY A 388 3.79 17.62 -12.86
C GLY A 388 4.05 18.56 -11.71
N GLY A 389 4.35 19.82 -12.02
CA GLY A 389 4.47 20.89 -11.03
C GLY A 389 5.63 20.73 -10.07
N GLY A 390 6.67 19.99 -10.41
CA GLY A 390 7.80 19.74 -9.52
C GLY A 390 7.58 18.58 -8.56
N PHE A 391 6.53 17.78 -8.77
CA PHE A 391 6.30 16.52 -8.08
C PHE A 391 6.84 15.36 -8.91
N GLY A 392 6.73 14.15 -8.36
CA GLY A 392 7.08 12.94 -9.07
C GLY A 392 6.33 11.74 -8.50
N ASP A 393 6.47 10.63 -9.21
CA ASP A 393 5.85 9.36 -8.87
C ASP A 393 6.97 8.32 -8.73
N ALA A 394 6.79 7.32 -7.87
CA ALA A 394 7.81 6.31 -7.59
C ALA A 394 7.21 4.91 -7.51
N PHE A 395 8.03 3.93 -7.86
CA PHE A 395 7.68 2.51 -7.96
C PHE A 395 8.81 1.64 -7.41
N THR A 396 8.46 0.52 -6.79
CA THR A 396 9.41 -0.58 -6.55
C THR A 396 9.25 -1.55 -7.70
N VAL A 397 10.34 -1.94 -8.33
CA VAL A 397 10.38 -2.90 -9.42
C VAL A 397 11.26 -4.06 -8.98
N GLU A 398 10.73 -5.28 -9.04
CA GLU A 398 11.53 -6.50 -8.87
C GLU A 398 11.85 -7.08 -10.25
N GLY A 399 13.13 -7.34 -10.54
CA GLY A 399 13.61 -7.81 -11.83
C GLY A 399 13.83 -6.70 -12.87
N PRO A 400 14.13 -7.08 -14.11
CA PRO A 400 14.57 -6.15 -15.14
C PRO A 400 13.46 -5.21 -15.59
N ILE A 401 13.79 -3.93 -15.69
CA ILE A 401 12.99 -2.94 -16.39
C ILE A 401 13.39 -3.03 -17.86
N THR A 402 12.44 -3.34 -18.73
CA THR A 402 12.74 -3.62 -20.15
C THR A 402 12.46 -2.43 -21.06
N GLU A 403 11.68 -1.46 -20.62
CA GLU A 403 11.34 -0.28 -21.41
C GLU A 403 10.94 0.88 -20.50
N ILE A 404 11.39 2.10 -20.80
CA ILE A 404 10.92 3.35 -20.19
C ILE A 404 10.68 4.38 -21.29
N ASN A 405 9.51 5.02 -21.29
CA ASN A 405 9.12 6.04 -22.25
C ASN A 405 8.62 7.31 -21.55
N ILE A 406 9.43 8.37 -21.59
CA ILE A 406 9.07 9.69 -21.07
C ILE A 406 8.54 10.55 -22.21
N LYS A 407 7.25 10.92 -22.18
CA LYS A 407 6.62 11.68 -23.28
C LYS A 407 7.03 13.16 -23.31
N GLN A 408 7.59 13.70 -22.23
CA GLN A 408 8.06 15.10 -22.13
C GLN A 408 9.45 15.20 -21.47
N PRO A 409 10.52 14.72 -22.13
CA PRO A 409 11.86 14.63 -21.53
C PRO A 409 12.49 16.00 -21.24
N ASP A 410 11.99 17.08 -21.86
CA ASP A 410 12.45 18.45 -21.58
C ASP A 410 12.13 18.94 -20.16
N VAL A 411 11.18 18.29 -19.45
CA VAL A 411 10.66 18.72 -18.14
C VAL A 411 10.43 17.57 -17.16
N MET A 412 10.83 16.35 -17.52
CA MET A 412 10.69 15.12 -16.73
C MET A 412 11.93 14.26 -16.94
N TRP A 413 12.39 13.62 -15.88
CA TRP A 413 13.47 12.63 -15.92
C TRP A 413 13.12 11.40 -15.09
N ALA A 414 13.86 10.32 -15.31
CA ALA A 414 13.79 9.11 -14.48
C ALA A 414 14.98 9.04 -13.52
N GLU A 415 14.76 8.41 -12.37
CA GLU A 415 15.79 8.12 -11.38
C GLU A 415 15.70 6.65 -10.98
N LEU A 416 16.84 5.97 -10.92
CA LEU A 416 16.96 4.61 -10.41
C LEU A 416 17.72 4.65 -9.09
N ASN A 417 17.13 4.11 -8.03
CA ASN A 417 17.69 4.11 -6.69
C ASN A 417 18.10 5.50 -6.17
N GLY A 418 17.44 6.55 -6.66
CA GLY A 418 17.70 7.95 -6.32
C GLY A 418 18.78 8.62 -7.16
N GLU A 419 19.36 7.94 -8.15
CA GLU A 419 20.28 8.52 -9.12
C GLU A 419 19.55 8.81 -10.44
N GLN A 420 19.66 10.06 -10.92
CA GLN A 420 19.12 10.44 -12.22
C GLN A 420 19.90 9.76 -13.34
N MET A 421 19.19 8.99 -14.15
CA MET A 421 19.73 8.18 -15.26
C MET A 421 18.86 8.34 -16.50
N THR A 422 19.40 8.03 -17.67
CA THR A 422 18.57 7.93 -18.88
C THR A 422 17.74 6.65 -18.85
N PRO A 423 16.59 6.60 -19.54
CA PRO A 423 15.81 5.37 -19.72
C PRO A 423 16.64 4.14 -20.09
N GLU A 424 17.62 4.32 -20.98
CA GLU A 424 18.48 3.24 -21.51
C GLU A 424 19.48 2.74 -20.47
N GLU A 425 20.07 3.67 -19.68
CA GLU A 425 20.96 3.33 -18.58
C GLU A 425 20.21 2.51 -17.51
N ILE A 426 18.96 2.85 -17.22
CA ILE A 426 18.13 2.13 -16.26
C ILE A 426 17.79 0.71 -16.73
N VAL A 427 17.40 0.56 -18.00
CA VAL A 427 17.13 -0.77 -18.58
C VAL A 427 18.38 -1.64 -18.53
N THR A 428 19.55 -1.06 -18.82
CA THR A 428 20.84 -1.78 -18.77
C THR A 428 21.20 -2.20 -17.35
N GLU A 429 21.09 -1.27 -16.38
CA GLU A 429 21.46 -1.53 -14.98
C GLU A 429 20.59 -2.61 -14.34
N THR A 430 19.31 -2.70 -14.73
CA THR A 430 18.37 -3.67 -14.15
C THR A 430 18.33 -5.02 -14.86
N ALA A 431 19.02 -5.18 -16.00
CA ALA A 431 19.03 -6.43 -16.77
C ALA A 431 19.76 -7.60 -16.07
N GLY A 432 20.61 -7.32 -15.07
CA GLY A 432 21.39 -8.30 -14.31
C GLY A 432 22.58 -8.90 -15.08
N ASP A 433 23.70 -9.13 -14.39
CA ASP A 433 24.89 -9.77 -14.95
C ASP A 433 24.63 -11.24 -15.28
N ALA A 434 24.42 -11.54 -16.56
CA ALA A 434 24.60 -12.89 -17.07
C ALA A 434 26.09 -13.24 -16.98
N GLU A 435 26.51 -13.99 -15.96
CA GLU A 435 27.86 -14.56 -15.91
C GLU A 435 28.14 -15.36 -17.20
N ASP A 436 29.08 -14.87 -18.01
CA ASP A 436 29.83 -15.72 -18.93
C ASP A 436 31.34 -15.54 -18.68
N ASP A 437 31.87 -16.43 -17.84
CA ASP A 437 33.30 -16.72 -17.75
C ASP A 437 33.78 -17.31 -19.08
N SER A 438 34.29 -16.45 -19.96
CA SER A 438 35.44 -16.83 -20.77
C SER A 438 36.32 -15.63 -21.10
N GLY A 439 37.45 -15.54 -20.40
CA GLY A 439 38.46 -14.52 -20.66
C GLY A 439 39.05 -14.59 -22.06
N SER A 440 39.09 -13.44 -22.73
CA SER A 440 40.27 -12.99 -23.46
C SER A 440 40.20 -11.48 -23.65
N GLU A 441 41.26 -10.80 -23.25
CA GLU A 441 41.62 -9.44 -23.64
C GLU A 441 41.31 -9.21 -25.13
N ASP A 442 40.53 -8.18 -25.46
CA ASP A 442 40.85 -7.20 -26.50
C ASP A 442 39.73 -6.14 -26.60
N GLU A 443 40.15 -4.88 -26.59
CA GLU A 443 39.38 -3.65 -26.82
C GLU A 443 38.42 -3.76 -28.01
N ASN A 444 37.14 -3.36 -27.88
CA ASN A 444 36.35 -2.68 -28.93
C ASN A 444 35.11 -1.98 -28.33
N ASP A 445 34.95 -0.70 -28.69
CA ASP A 445 33.67 0.02 -28.71
C ASP A 445 32.62 -0.79 -29.47
N ASP A 446 31.39 -0.86 -28.95
CA ASP A 446 30.18 -1.02 -29.78
C ASP A 446 29.11 -0.04 -29.24
N GLU A 447 29.19 1.21 -29.72
CA GLU A 447 27.96 1.93 -30.10
C GLU A 447 27.21 0.99 -31.05
N SER A 448 25.91 0.76 -30.85
CA SER A 448 25.10 -0.03 -31.76
C SER A 448 25.24 0.50 -33.20
N ASP A 449 25.97 -0.21 -34.08
CA ASP A 449 26.29 0.21 -35.47
C ASP A 449 25.07 0.15 -36.43
N HIS A 450 23.85 0.15 -35.88
CA HIS A 450 22.63 0.23 -36.67
C HIS A 450 22.24 1.69 -36.92
N PRO A 451 21.56 1.98 -38.03
CA PRO A 451 21.07 3.34 -38.29
C PRO A 451 20.13 3.88 -37.19
N PRO A 452 20.04 5.22 -37.01
CA PRO A 452 19.43 5.86 -35.85
C PRO A 452 17.89 5.90 -35.86
N ASN A 453 17.22 5.52 -36.94
CA ASN A 453 15.76 5.62 -37.07
C ASN A 453 15.16 4.24 -37.28
N ALA A 454 13.92 4.02 -36.84
CA ALA A 454 13.24 2.75 -37.03
C ALA A 454 11.93 2.90 -37.81
N ILE A 455 11.59 1.88 -38.60
CA ILE A 455 10.25 1.70 -39.16
C ILE A 455 9.74 0.30 -38.87
N VAL A 456 8.52 0.21 -38.35
CA VAL A 456 7.83 -1.05 -38.03
C VAL A 456 6.55 -1.14 -38.86
N ILE A 457 6.36 -2.27 -39.53
CA ILE A 457 5.13 -2.61 -40.25
C ILE A 457 4.44 -3.75 -39.49
N ASP A 458 3.23 -3.50 -38.99
CA ASP A 458 2.53 -4.40 -38.07
C ASP A 458 1.13 -4.77 -38.59
N ALA A 459 0.91 -6.07 -38.87
CA ALA A 459 -0.40 -6.62 -39.22
C ALA A 459 -1.02 -7.54 -38.14
N THR A 460 -0.42 -7.65 -36.95
CA THR A 460 -0.96 -8.52 -35.87
C THR A 460 -2.30 -8.00 -35.34
N GLU A 461 -2.48 -6.68 -35.37
CA GLU A 461 -3.73 -6.04 -34.93
C GLU A 461 -4.84 -6.07 -35.98
N THR A 462 -4.48 -6.12 -37.26
CA THR A 462 -5.46 -6.11 -38.36
C THR A 462 -5.88 -7.52 -38.75
N ARG A 463 -5.02 -8.53 -38.55
CA ARG A 463 -5.19 -9.93 -39.02
C ARG A 463 -5.46 -10.05 -40.52
N ASP A 464 -5.05 -9.05 -41.29
CA ASP A 464 -5.13 -8.99 -42.75
C ASP A 464 -3.70 -8.99 -43.32
N THR A 465 -3.49 -9.61 -44.48
CA THR A 465 -2.19 -9.54 -45.16
C THR A 465 -1.96 -8.16 -45.79
N ALA A 466 -0.76 -7.60 -45.65
CA ALA A 466 -0.37 -6.36 -46.30
C ALA A 466 1.01 -6.45 -46.96
N ASP A 467 1.09 -6.06 -48.22
CA ASP A 467 2.37 -5.89 -48.94
C ASP A 467 2.84 -4.45 -48.78
N TYR A 468 4.14 -4.24 -48.58
CA TYR A 468 4.73 -2.91 -48.48
C TYR A 468 6.04 -2.77 -49.23
N SER A 469 6.38 -1.52 -49.54
CA SER A 469 7.71 -1.14 -50.01
C SER A 469 8.04 0.28 -49.62
N PHE A 470 9.28 0.54 -49.24
CA PHE A 470 9.76 1.89 -48.95
C PHE A 470 11.21 2.09 -49.40
N GLU A 471 11.61 3.35 -49.57
CA GLU A 471 12.98 3.74 -49.92
C GLU A 471 13.44 4.88 -49.02
N VAL A 472 14.66 4.76 -48.47
CA VAL A 472 15.27 5.78 -47.61
C VAL A 472 16.41 6.51 -48.32
N SER A 473 16.75 7.70 -47.83
CA SER A 473 17.90 8.46 -48.36
C SER A 473 19.25 7.99 -47.82
N GLY A 474 19.27 7.21 -46.73
CA GLY A 474 20.46 6.62 -46.11
C GLY A 474 20.51 5.08 -46.20
N SER A 475 21.19 4.43 -45.26
CA SER A 475 21.24 2.97 -45.12
C SER A 475 19.96 2.42 -44.50
N VAL A 476 19.66 1.14 -44.76
CA VAL A 476 18.56 0.41 -44.12
C VAL A 476 18.96 -1.06 -43.92
N GLU A 477 18.59 -1.63 -42.78
CA GLU A 477 18.80 -3.03 -42.44
C GLU A 477 17.63 -3.59 -41.62
N LYS A 478 17.44 -4.92 -41.68
CA LYS A 478 16.36 -5.60 -40.94
C LYS A 478 16.65 -5.54 -39.44
N ALA A 479 15.62 -5.35 -38.65
CA ALA A 479 15.70 -5.19 -37.22
C ALA A 479 14.73 -6.12 -36.49
N THR A 480 15.03 -6.41 -35.24
CA THR A 480 14.10 -7.05 -34.29
C THR A 480 13.36 -6.01 -33.42
N HIS A 481 13.36 -4.74 -33.84
CA HIS A 481 12.69 -3.62 -33.13
C HIS A 481 11.19 -3.91 -32.97
N HIS A 482 10.60 -3.52 -31.83
CA HIS A 482 9.22 -3.86 -31.44
C HIS A 482 8.88 -5.36 -31.53
N ALA A 483 9.86 -6.21 -31.18
CA ALA A 483 9.75 -7.67 -31.23
C ALA A 483 9.41 -8.23 -32.63
N ALA A 484 9.74 -7.50 -33.69
CA ALA A 484 9.64 -8.01 -35.05
C ALA A 484 10.62 -9.16 -35.30
N THR A 485 10.26 -10.07 -36.20
CA THR A 485 11.13 -11.18 -36.57
C THR A 485 11.96 -10.82 -37.80
N ILE A 486 13.23 -11.21 -37.80
CA ILE A 486 14.05 -11.17 -39.02
C ILE A 486 13.91 -12.53 -39.71
N ASP A 487 13.31 -12.54 -40.90
CA ASP A 487 13.21 -13.73 -41.74
C ASP A 487 13.53 -13.43 -43.22
N ASP A 488 13.32 -14.40 -44.10
CA ASP A 488 13.64 -14.30 -45.54
C ASP A 488 12.43 -13.82 -46.40
N GLY A 489 11.30 -13.47 -45.77
CA GLY A 489 10.05 -13.06 -46.38
C GLY A 489 10.09 -11.66 -46.98
N ASP A 490 11.00 -10.83 -46.49
CA ASP A 490 11.28 -9.48 -46.95
C ASP A 490 12.70 -9.34 -47.54
N SER A 491 12.89 -8.28 -48.32
CA SER A 491 14.11 -8.05 -49.09
C SER A 491 14.57 -6.60 -48.99
N VAL A 492 15.87 -6.44 -48.74
CA VAL A 492 16.57 -5.16 -48.74
C VAL A 492 17.55 -5.13 -49.93
N GLU A 493 17.34 -4.21 -50.86
CA GLU A 493 18.23 -3.97 -52.00
C GLU A 493 18.75 -2.52 -51.98
N GLY A 494 19.94 -2.34 -51.39
CA GLY A 494 20.52 -1.01 -51.23
C GLY A 494 19.77 -0.19 -50.19
N THR A 495 19.00 0.81 -50.64
CA THR A 495 18.21 1.71 -49.78
C THR A 495 16.70 1.44 -49.89
N ALA A 496 16.30 0.44 -50.66
CA ALA A 496 14.91 0.07 -50.91
C ALA A 496 14.56 -1.26 -50.25
N VAL A 497 13.38 -1.29 -49.63
CA VAL A 497 12.84 -2.45 -48.92
C VAL A 497 11.52 -2.88 -49.55
N LYS A 498 11.31 -4.19 -49.64
CA LYS A 498 10.03 -4.81 -50.01
C LYS A 498 9.75 -6.01 -49.11
N GLY A 499 8.57 -6.04 -48.51
CA GLY A 499 8.15 -7.13 -47.65
C GLY A 499 6.63 -7.30 -47.65
N ALA A 500 6.17 -8.27 -46.87
CA ALA A 500 4.76 -8.51 -46.64
C ALA A 500 4.56 -9.06 -45.23
N VAL A 501 3.55 -8.56 -44.54
CA VAL A 501 3.15 -9.02 -43.21
C VAL A 501 1.79 -9.72 -43.26
N ASP A 502 1.65 -10.81 -42.51
CA ASP A 502 0.41 -11.60 -42.38
C ASP A 502 0.27 -12.10 -40.94
N ASP A 503 -0.49 -11.36 -40.12
CA ASP A 503 -0.53 -11.57 -38.66
C ASP A 503 0.90 -11.59 -38.05
N SER A 504 1.78 -10.74 -38.60
CA SER A 504 3.21 -10.64 -38.27
C SER A 504 3.68 -9.18 -38.27
N LYS A 505 4.92 -8.95 -37.81
CA LYS A 505 5.59 -7.65 -37.83
C LYS A 505 6.95 -7.76 -38.49
N ASP A 506 7.28 -6.75 -39.29
CA ASP A 506 8.61 -6.54 -39.86
C ASP A 506 9.15 -5.20 -39.37
N ALA A 507 10.43 -5.13 -39.02
CA ALA A 507 11.07 -3.88 -38.60
C ALA A 507 12.41 -3.66 -39.28
N TYR A 508 12.79 -2.39 -39.38
CA TYR A 508 14.05 -1.97 -40.01
C TYR A 508 14.65 -0.76 -39.31
N TRP A 509 15.97 -0.81 -39.11
CA TRP A 509 16.77 0.37 -38.80
C TRP A 509 17.15 1.08 -40.09
N PHE A 510 16.97 2.40 -40.16
CA PHE A 510 17.35 3.22 -41.30
C PHE A 510 17.97 4.58 -40.92
N SER A 511 18.76 5.16 -41.82
CA SER A 511 19.28 6.53 -41.67
C SER A 511 18.71 7.46 -42.74
N GLY A 512 18.70 8.75 -42.46
CA GLY A 512 18.11 9.75 -43.35
C GLY A 512 16.59 9.75 -43.32
N ASP A 513 15.96 10.13 -44.43
CA ASP A 513 14.50 10.30 -44.54
C ASP A 513 13.89 9.18 -45.40
N ILE A 514 12.65 8.79 -45.10
CA ILE A 514 11.85 7.98 -46.03
C ILE A 514 11.45 8.85 -47.22
N THR A 515 11.92 8.46 -48.41
CA THR A 515 11.73 9.20 -49.66
C THR A 515 10.59 8.68 -50.53
N ASP A 516 10.24 7.40 -50.38
CA ASP A 516 9.07 6.79 -51.01
C ASP A 516 8.47 5.73 -50.09
N PHE A 517 7.14 5.62 -50.06
CA PHE A 517 6.43 4.67 -49.22
C PHE A 517 5.14 4.20 -49.89
N TRP A 518 4.94 2.89 -49.95
CA TRP A 518 3.75 2.25 -50.49
C TRP A 518 3.33 1.08 -49.61
N LEU A 519 2.03 1.01 -49.33
CA LEU A 519 1.39 -0.05 -48.58
C LEU A 519 0.10 -0.47 -49.29
N ASN A 520 -0.12 -1.76 -49.45
CA ASN A 520 -1.33 -2.34 -50.03
C ASN A 520 -1.86 -3.47 -49.16
N GLY A 521 -2.86 -3.13 -48.37
CA GLY A 521 -3.44 -3.98 -47.33
C GLY A 521 -3.73 -3.14 -46.10
N ASN A 522 -4.04 -3.81 -44.99
CA ASN A 522 -4.25 -3.15 -43.70
C ASN A 522 -3.10 -3.54 -42.76
N ALA A 523 -2.20 -2.61 -42.49
CA ALA A 523 -1.17 -2.73 -41.47
C ALA A 523 -0.99 -1.37 -40.79
N PHE A 524 -0.57 -1.39 -39.55
CA PHE A 524 -0.06 -0.21 -38.86
C PHE A 524 1.39 0.01 -39.26
N VAL A 525 1.77 1.27 -39.43
CA VAL A 525 3.12 1.69 -39.81
C VAL A 525 3.55 2.67 -38.74
N ASP A 526 4.57 2.30 -37.99
CA ASP A 526 5.22 3.18 -37.03
C ASP A 526 6.58 3.62 -37.54
N VAL A 527 6.90 4.90 -37.37
CA VAL A 527 8.16 5.48 -37.84
C VAL A 527 8.73 6.37 -36.74
N GLU A 528 9.90 5.98 -36.27
CA GLU A 528 10.60 6.63 -35.17
C GLU A 528 11.93 7.18 -35.69
N TYR A 529 12.23 8.44 -35.37
CA TYR A 529 13.51 9.06 -35.70
C TYR A 529 14.31 9.24 -34.40
N GLY A 530 15.58 8.81 -34.39
CA GLY A 530 16.40 8.77 -33.17
C GLY A 530 15.92 7.71 -32.18
N ALA A 531 15.71 6.49 -32.69
CA ALA A 531 15.30 5.32 -31.93
C ALA A 531 16.48 4.41 -31.53
N GLU A 532 17.73 4.83 -31.84
CA GLU A 532 18.96 4.24 -31.27
C GLU A 532 19.16 4.58 -29.80
#